data_AF-A0A1Z4JK16-F1
#
_entry.id   AF-A0A1Z4JK16-F1
#
_cell.length_a   1.000
_cell.length_b   1.000
_cell.length_c   1.000
_cell.angle_alpha   90.00
_cell.angle_beta   90.00
_cell.angle_gamma   90.00
#
_symmetry.space_group_name_H-M   'P 1'
#
loop_
_entity.id
_entity.type
_entity.pdbx_description
1 polymer ?
#
loop_
_entity_poly.entity_id
_entity_poly.type
_entity_poly.pdbx_seq_one_letter_code
_entity_poly.pdbx_strand_id
1 'polypeptide(L)'
;MPDNYCNILAEGVNRWNTWRLENPRIKKPSLRGLRLDQLKGVSHLNNANFRGVDLSKANLARVSLLNADLTGANLSNANLRGAILTGATFNGAILYQSDLSFAELGNANLVRSLLVEANFSHAKMQKVNFRRADLCSAQLDYADLTNADLKSVKALGTSFEKAILTGACIENWHTNSATKLTDVVCDYIYLKERQGERRPSDPNQVFCLGGFGTLFQKALETVDLIFADGIAWQAFFQSFQELRSQYNNLSIQGIEKKSGGAFVIRLEVPPEADKAAIESHAKELYETRLQLQEQRYQAELQAKDGQISLYQEQLEFHRQNNTNLMEIVKTMAEKESPKYDFRGSSIGNFVDTAQAGSQISNVQYVNMSQDLTQAAQQIQDLLQQLQNQGVTVEDAQQQVSTEMAKQAETDPTLMGKMVLWSKAMANKASETTVSEAAKMVLTLALKAAGIPLP
;
A
#
# COMPACT_ATOMS: atom_id res chain seq x y z
N MET A 1 -35.75 2.96 47.62
CA MET A 1 -35.02 4.01 48.35
C MET A 1 -33.93 4.51 47.42
N PRO A 2 -33.75 5.82 47.17
CA PRO A 2 -32.46 6.27 46.68
C PRO A 2 -31.50 5.99 47.84
N ASP A 3 -30.75 4.90 47.74
CA ASP A 3 -29.83 4.47 48.78
C ASP A 3 -28.91 5.63 49.11
N ASN A 4 -28.92 6.04 50.37
CA ASN A 4 -28.23 7.23 50.82
C ASN A 4 -26.72 6.96 50.98
N TYR A 5 -26.07 6.56 49.88
CA TYR A 5 -24.64 6.29 49.79
C TYR A 5 -23.82 7.50 50.27
N CYS A 6 -24.36 8.71 50.06
CA CYS A 6 -23.80 9.95 50.57
C CYS A 6 -23.76 9.97 52.11
N ASN A 7 -24.85 9.61 52.79
CA ASN A 7 -24.86 9.51 54.26
C ASN A 7 -23.89 8.45 54.77
N ILE A 8 -23.86 7.28 54.12
CA ILE A 8 -22.94 6.19 54.51
C ILE A 8 -21.49 6.67 54.40
N LEU A 9 -21.15 7.41 53.34
CA LEU A 9 -19.82 7.98 53.16
C LEU A 9 -19.53 9.12 54.15
N ALA A 10 -20.53 9.94 54.48
CA ALA A 10 -20.42 11.02 55.47
C ALA A 10 -20.19 10.52 56.90
N GLU A 11 -20.58 9.28 57.21
CA GLU A 11 -20.21 8.59 58.46
C GLU A 11 -18.72 8.20 58.51
N GLY A 12 -18.01 8.25 57.37
CA GLY A 12 -16.57 8.08 57.26
C GLY A 12 -16.16 6.87 56.40
N VAL A 13 -14.87 6.84 56.02
CA VAL A 13 -14.31 5.82 55.12
C VAL A 13 -14.45 4.41 55.68
N ASN A 14 -14.27 4.22 57.00
CA ASN A 14 -14.43 2.91 57.62
C ASN A 14 -15.86 2.38 57.44
N ARG A 15 -16.86 3.23 57.66
CA ARG A 15 -18.26 2.85 57.49
C ARG A 15 -18.57 2.52 56.04
N TRP A 16 -18.10 3.35 55.10
CA TRP A 16 -18.21 3.10 53.67
C TRP A 16 -17.60 1.75 53.27
N ASN A 17 -16.38 1.48 53.70
CA ASN A 17 -15.67 0.23 53.38
C ASN A 17 -16.37 -0.99 53.99
N THR A 18 -16.84 -0.91 55.24
CA THR A 18 -17.65 -1.96 55.87
C THR A 18 -18.94 -2.20 55.08
N TRP A 19 -19.65 -1.14 54.71
CA TRP A 19 -20.86 -1.26 53.91
C TRP A 19 -20.60 -1.92 52.55
N ARG A 20 -19.46 -1.63 51.89
CA ARG A 20 -19.04 -2.30 50.65
C ARG A 20 -18.83 -3.80 50.83
N LEU A 21 -18.30 -4.23 51.98
CA LEU A 21 -18.10 -5.65 52.31
C LEU A 21 -19.44 -6.34 52.61
N GLU A 22 -20.35 -5.65 53.30
CA GLU A 22 -21.70 -6.15 53.62
C GLU A 22 -22.60 -6.25 52.37
N ASN A 23 -22.32 -5.46 51.33
CA ASN A 23 -23.17 -5.33 50.14
C ASN A 23 -22.45 -5.67 48.82
N PRO A 24 -21.86 -6.87 48.66
CA PRO A 24 -21.01 -7.20 47.50
C PRO A 24 -21.79 -7.29 46.17
N ARG A 25 -23.12 -7.42 46.25
CA ARG A 25 -24.00 -7.42 45.06
C ARG A 25 -24.15 -6.04 44.43
N ILE A 26 -23.93 -4.96 45.19
CA ILE A 26 -24.03 -3.58 44.70
C ILE A 26 -22.67 -3.17 44.11
N LYS A 27 -22.50 -3.42 42.81
CA LYS A 27 -21.21 -3.22 42.11
C LYS A 27 -20.91 -1.76 41.75
N LYS A 28 -21.96 -0.96 41.53
CA LYS A 28 -21.86 0.40 41.00
C LYS A 28 -22.75 1.38 41.78
N PRO A 29 -22.47 1.63 43.08
CA PRO A 29 -23.19 2.67 43.80
C PRO A 29 -22.88 4.03 43.16
N SER A 30 -23.85 4.94 43.18
CA SER A 30 -23.72 6.24 42.52
C SER A 30 -23.55 7.36 43.56
N LEU A 31 -22.47 8.12 43.40
CA LEU A 31 -22.15 9.36 44.08
C LEU A 31 -22.05 10.51 43.06
N ARG A 32 -22.72 10.36 41.91
CA ARG A 32 -22.68 11.25 40.77
C ARG A 32 -23.08 12.67 41.14
N GLY A 33 -22.29 13.65 40.71
CA GLY A 33 -22.58 15.07 40.89
C GLY A 33 -22.46 15.59 42.32
N LEU A 34 -22.07 14.76 43.29
CA LEU A 34 -22.01 15.15 44.69
C LEU A 34 -20.80 16.04 44.98
N ARG A 35 -21.00 16.98 45.92
CA ARG A 35 -19.97 17.85 46.49
C ARG A 35 -19.22 17.14 47.62
N LEU A 36 -18.40 16.16 47.24
CA LEU A 36 -17.61 15.37 48.20
C LEU A 36 -16.53 16.22 48.88
N ASP A 37 -16.10 17.32 48.27
CA ASP A 37 -15.25 18.35 48.88
C ASP A 37 -15.87 19.03 50.11
N GLN A 38 -17.20 19.05 50.22
CA GLN A 38 -17.93 19.77 51.27
C GLN A 38 -18.60 18.86 52.31
N LEU A 39 -18.61 17.55 52.08
CA LEU A 39 -19.22 16.62 53.02
C LEU A 39 -18.43 16.63 54.34
N LYS A 40 -19.16 16.62 55.45
CA LYS A 40 -18.56 16.67 56.78
C LYS A 40 -17.77 15.36 57.02
N GLY A 41 -16.49 15.47 57.37
CA GLY A 41 -15.64 14.31 57.69
C GLY A 41 -14.96 13.63 56.50
N VAL A 42 -15.18 14.07 55.25
CA VAL A 42 -14.57 13.45 54.06
C VAL A 42 -13.44 14.27 53.42
N SER A 43 -12.87 15.25 54.14
CA SER A 43 -11.60 15.86 53.72
C SER A 43 -10.48 14.82 53.57
N HIS A 44 -10.68 13.62 54.13
CA HIS A 44 -9.81 12.46 54.03
C HIS A 44 -10.60 11.20 53.65
N LEU A 45 -10.70 10.92 52.35
CA LEU A 45 -11.20 9.67 51.74
C LEU A 45 -10.07 8.65 51.51
N ASN A 46 -9.04 8.67 52.35
CA ASN A 46 -7.88 7.80 52.24
C ASN A 46 -8.27 6.34 52.40
N ASN A 47 -7.74 5.45 51.53
CA ASN A 47 -8.03 4.02 51.51
C ASN A 47 -9.51 3.67 51.25
N ALA A 48 -10.31 4.61 50.73
CA ALA A 48 -11.71 4.34 50.41
C ALA A 48 -11.83 3.36 49.23
N ASN A 49 -12.74 2.38 49.36
CA ASN A 49 -13.08 1.44 48.31
C ASN A 49 -14.15 2.04 47.39
N PHE A 50 -13.69 2.73 46.36
CA PHE A 50 -14.52 3.27 45.30
C PHE A 50 -14.52 2.40 44.03
N ARG A 51 -14.26 1.09 44.14
CA ARG A 51 -14.30 0.18 43.00
C ARG A 51 -15.66 0.23 42.31
N GLY A 52 -15.68 0.50 41.01
CA GLY A 52 -16.90 0.55 40.19
C GLY A 52 -17.88 1.68 40.50
N VAL A 53 -17.55 2.59 41.42
CA VAL A 53 -18.46 3.67 41.84
C VAL A 53 -18.65 4.68 40.71
N ASP A 54 -19.89 5.14 40.54
CA ASP A 54 -20.15 6.28 39.66
C ASP A 54 -19.94 7.59 40.42
N LEU A 55 -18.76 8.18 40.22
CA LEU A 55 -18.33 9.50 40.70
C LEU A 55 -18.39 10.54 39.57
N SER A 56 -19.10 10.26 38.47
CA SER A 56 -19.16 11.21 37.34
C SER A 56 -19.70 12.55 37.81
N LYS A 57 -19.11 13.66 37.34
CA LYS A 57 -19.46 15.03 37.75
C LYS A 57 -19.29 15.35 39.24
N ALA A 58 -18.76 14.44 40.07
CA ALA A 58 -18.55 14.71 41.49
C ALA A 58 -17.45 15.76 41.66
N ASN A 59 -17.55 16.56 42.73
CA ASN A 59 -16.50 17.47 43.14
C ASN A 59 -15.70 16.85 44.29
N LEU A 60 -14.44 16.55 44.00
CA LEU A 60 -13.40 15.98 44.86
C LEU A 60 -12.18 16.92 44.93
N ALA A 61 -12.35 18.20 44.58
CA ALA A 61 -11.25 19.15 44.58
C ALA A 61 -10.59 19.22 45.96
N ARG A 62 -9.26 19.09 45.98
CA ARG A 62 -8.43 19.10 47.21
C ARG A 62 -8.78 18.03 48.24
N VAL A 63 -9.59 17.03 47.89
CA VAL A 63 -9.87 15.90 48.78
C VAL A 63 -8.66 14.97 48.81
N SER A 64 -8.32 14.47 50.00
CA SER A 64 -7.30 13.43 50.15
C SER A 64 -7.92 12.06 49.87
N LEU A 65 -7.40 11.37 48.86
CA LEU A 65 -7.78 10.05 48.37
C LEU A 65 -6.55 9.12 48.38
N LEU A 66 -5.64 9.33 49.34
CA LEU A 66 -4.39 8.59 49.47
C LEU A 66 -4.69 7.08 49.49
N ASN A 67 -4.05 6.31 48.62
CA ASN A 67 -4.25 4.86 48.48
C ASN A 67 -5.71 4.42 48.26
N ALA A 68 -6.62 5.30 47.81
CA ALA A 68 -7.99 4.91 47.49
C ALA A 68 -8.04 3.93 46.30
N ASP A 69 -8.99 3.00 46.33
CA ASP A 69 -9.21 2.05 45.24
C ASP A 69 -10.38 2.51 44.37
N LEU A 70 -10.05 3.12 43.23
CA LEU A 70 -10.94 3.62 42.20
C LEU A 70 -10.99 2.69 40.98
N THR A 71 -10.63 1.41 41.14
CA THR A 71 -10.62 0.43 40.03
C THR A 71 -11.99 0.38 39.35
N GLY A 72 -12.04 0.65 38.05
CA GLY A 72 -13.27 0.66 37.26
C GLY A 72 -14.30 1.72 37.66
N ALA A 73 -13.93 2.70 38.48
CA ALA A 73 -14.81 3.82 38.81
C ALA A 73 -15.07 4.69 37.58
N ASN A 74 -16.25 5.31 37.53
CA ASN A 74 -16.55 6.33 36.55
C ASN A 74 -16.35 7.72 37.18
N LEU A 75 -15.35 8.45 36.74
CA LEU A 75 -14.99 9.81 37.15
C LEU A 75 -15.17 10.79 35.98
N SER A 76 -15.94 10.44 34.95
CA SER A 76 -16.17 11.34 33.82
C SER A 76 -16.66 12.71 34.29
N ASN A 77 -16.03 13.78 33.80
CA ASN A 77 -16.33 15.17 34.18
C ASN A 77 -16.21 15.47 35.69
N ALA A 78 -15.53 14.63 36.48
CA ALA A 78 -15.29 14.91 37.90
C ALA A 78 -14.23 16.00 38.07
N ASN A 79 -14.37 16.81 39.13
CA ASN A 79 -13.37 17.78 39.53
C ASN A 79 -12.49 17.17 40.63
N LEU A 80 -11.24 16.84 40.30
CA LEU A 80 -10.20 16.31 41.19
C LEU A 80 -9.05 17.33 41.33
N ARG A 81 -9.28 18.61 41.02
CA ARG A 81 -8.25 19.64 41.03
C ARG A 81 -7.55 19.71 42.39
N GLY A 82 -6.24 19.54 42.38
CA GLY A 82 -5.42 19.55 43.59
C GLY A 82 -5.69 18.42 44.59
N ALA A 83 -6.39 17.34 44.19
CA ALA A 83 -6.62 16.18 45.05
C ALA A 83 -5.31 15.44 45.37
N ILE A 84 -5.24 14.80 46.54
CA ILE A 84 -4.10 13.97 46.94
C ILE A 84 -4.43 12.52 46.61
N LEU A 85 -3.85 11.99 45.55
CA LEU A 85 -4.11 10.69 44.95
C LEU A 85 -2.88 9.76 44.98
N THR A 86 -1.86 10.13 45.76
CA THR A 86 -0.63 9.33 45.90
C THR A 86 -0.97 7.88 46.25
N GLY A 87 -0.45 6.94 45.46
CA GLY A 87 -0.69 5.51 45.60
C GLY A 87 -2.11 5.01 45.28
N ALA A 88 -3.02 5.87 44.83
CA ALA A 88 -4.39 5.46 44.46
C ALA A 88 -4.39 4.54 43.22
N THR A 89 -5.37 3.64 43.16
CA THR A 89 -5.53 2.67 42.06
C THR A 89 -6.74 3.00 41.20
N PHE A 90 -6.53 3.28 39.92
CA PHE A 90 -7.52 3.63 38.90
C PHE A 90 -7.60 2.60 37.76
N ASN A 91 -7.18 1.36 37.99
CA ASN A 91 -7.12 0.36 36.93
C ASN A 91 -8.47 0.24 36.19
N GLY A 92 -8.47 0.46 34.88
CA GLY A 92 -9.69 0.44 34.07
C GLY A 92 -10.75 1.51 34.40
N ALA A 93 -10.40 2.55 35.18
CA ALA A 93 -11.32 3.64 35.48
C ALA A 93 -11.57 4.54 34.25
N ILE A 94 -12.71 5.23 34.25
CA ILE A 94 -13.11 6.17 33.20
C ILE A 94 -12.96 7.59 33.74
N LEU A 95 -12.09 8.38 33.14
CA LEU A 95 -11.73 9.74 33.54
C LEU A 95 -11.99 10.77 32.42
N TYR A 96 -12.86 10.43 31.47
CA TYR A 96 -13.22 11.30 30.34
C TYR A 96 -13.55 12.73 30.79
N GLN A 97 -12.82 13.72 30.27
CA GLN A 97 -13.00 15.15 30.59
C GLN A 97 -12.94 15.50 32.09
N SER A 98 -12.25 14.70 32.90
CA SER A 98 -12.05 15.04 34.32
C SER A 98 -10.92 16.06 34.51
N ASP A 99 -11.01 16.88 35.55
CA ASP A 99 -9.99 17.86 35.92
C ASP A 99 -9.14 17.34 37.08
N LEU A 100 -7.92 16.87 36.80
CA LEU A 100 -6.90 16.50 37.77
C LEU A 100 -5.75 17.52 37.79
N SER A 101 -5.97 18.76 37.33
CA SER A 101 -4.94 19.79 37.34
C SER A 101 -4.43 20.02 38.77
N PHE A 102 -3.12 20.21 38.92
CA PHE A 102 -2.45 20.36 40.21
C PHE A 102 -2.56 19.18 41.20
N ALA A 103 -3.13 18.04 40.80
CA ALA A 103 -3.28 16.88 41.68
C ALA A 103 -1.94 16.17 41.96
N GLU A 104 -1.86 15.45 43.07
CA GLU A 104 -0.70 14.64 43.45
C GLU A 104 -0.99 13.16 43.21
N LEU A 105 -0.50 12.58 42.11
CA LEU A 105 -0.68 11.18 41.72
C LEU A 105 0.61 10.35 41.81
N GLY A 106 1.55 10.74 42.68
CA GLY A 106 2.80 10.00 42.85
C GLY A 106 2.56 8.52 43.14
N ASN A 107 3.21 7.62 42.38
CA ASN A 107 3.01 6.16 42.47
C ASN A 107 1.56 5.66 42.24
N ALA A 108 0.66 6.48 41.69
CA ALA A 108 -0.68 6.03 41.37
C ALA A 108 -0.67 5.00 40.21
N ASN A 109 -1.67 4.13 40.17
CA ASN A 109 -1.79 3.08 39.16
C ASN A 109 -3.00 3.31 38.26
N LEU A 110 -2.77 3.70 37.01
CA LEU A 110 -3.77 4.05 36.01
C LEU A 110 -3.78 3.07 34.82
N VAL A 111 -3.35 1.82 35.03
CA VAL A 111 -3.29 0.79 33.97
C VAL A 111 -4.65 0.64 33.29
N ARG A 112 -4.67 0.69 31.95
CA ARG A 112 -5.88 0.52 31.11
C ARG A 112 -7.01 1.52 31.41
N SER A 113 -6.73 2.64 32.06
CA SER A 113 -7.74 3.68 32.29
C SER A 113 -8.03 4.46 31.00
N LEU A 114 -9.24 5.01 30.92
CA LEU A 114 -9.71 5.85 29.81
C LEU A 114 -9.63 7.32 30.24
N LEU A 115 -8.62 8.04 29.78
CA LEU A 115 -8.25 9.40 30.20
C LEU A 115 -8.44 10.41 29.07
N VAL A 116 -9.29 10.09 28.10
CA VAL A 116 -9.54 10.93 26.92
C VAL A 116 -10.01 12.32 27.37
N GLU A 117 -9.36 13.36 26.87
CA GLU A 117 -9.61 14.78 27.23
C GLU A 117 -9.46 15.12 28.74
N ALA A 118 -8.82 14.27 29.54
CA ALA A 118 -8.55 14.59 30.95
C ALA A 118 -7.47 15.67 31.08
N ASN A 119 -7.63 16.54 32.07
CA ASN A 119 -6.66 17.60 32.39
C ASN A 119 -5.76 17.19 33.56
N PHE A 120 -4.46 17.04 33.31
CA PHE A 120 -3.40 16.77 34.27
C PHE A 120 -2.39 17.92 34.36
N SER A 121 -2.72 19.12 33.87
CA SER A 121 -1.78 20.23 33.85
C SER A 121 -1.28 20.54 35.26
N HIS A 122 0.04 20.71 35.40
CA HIS A 122 0.74 20.90 36.69
C HIS A 122 0.60 19.75 37.70
N ALA A 123 0.10 18.58 37.32
CA ALA A 123 0.00 17.45 38.24
C ALA A 123 1.38 16.86 38.58
N LYS A 124 1.55 16.41 39.83
CA LYS A 124 2.73 15.68 40.29
C LYS A 124 2.47 14.18 40.10
N MET A 125 3.11 13.56 39.13
CA MET A 125 2.81 12.17 38.72
C MET A 125 4.08 11.32 38.66
N GLN A 126 5.02 11.55 39.58
CA GLN A 126 6.26 10.79 39.61
C GLN A 126 5.97 9.30 39.84
N LYS A 127 6.60 8.43 39.05
CA LYS A 127 6.45 6.97 39.14
C LYS A 127 5.00 6.47 38.92
N VAL A 128 4.15 7.27 38.29
CA VAL A 128 2.79 6.85 37.92
C VAL A 128 2.86 5.72 36.89
N ASN A 129 1.92 4.77 36.98
CA ASN A 129 1.81 3.69 36.01
C ASN A 129 0.62 3.94 35.06
N PHE A 130 0.91 4.33 33.82
CA PHE A 130 -0.07 4.54 32.76
C PHE A 130 -0.13 3.38 31.75
N ARG A 131 0.45 2.21 32.03
CA ARG A 131 0.53 1.12 31.04
C ARG A 131 -0.81 0.86 30.37
N ARG A 132 -0.82 0.89 29.03
CA ARG A 132 -2.02 0.65 28.20
C ARG A 132 -3.19 1.61 28.46
N ALA A 133 -2.95 2.78 29.05
CA ALA A 133 -3.97 3.80 29.22
C ALA A 133 -4.20 4.58 27.91
N ASP A 134 -5.41 5.12 27.76
CA ASP A 134 -5.79 5.98 26.64
C ASP A 134 -5.79 7.45 27.07
N LEU A 135 -4.77 8.20 26.66
CA LEU A 135 -4.56 9.63 26.92
C LEU A 135 -4.98 10.52 25.73
N CYS A 136 -5.76 10.03 24.76
CA CYS A 136 -6.10 10.83 23.58
C CYS A 136 -6.63 12.22 23.95
N SER A 137 -6.06 13.26 23.36
CA SER A 137 -6.41 14.67 23.62
C SER A 137 -6.32 15.13 25.09
N ALA A 138 -5.64 14.37 25.96
CA ALA A 138 -5.39 14.78 27.34
C ALA A 138 -4.37 15.95 27.41
N GLN A 139 -4.42 16.70 28.50
CA GLN A 139 -3.50 17.82 28.76
C GLN A 139 -2.56 17.44 29.90
N LEU A 140 -1.26 17.34 29.65
CA LEU A 140 -0.22 17.05 30.65
C LEU A 140 0.80 18.20 30.75
N ASP A 141 0.38 19.41 30.40
CA ASP A 141 1.26 20.56 30.36
C ASP A 141 1.84 20.84 31.76
N TYR A 142 3.15 21.08 31.86
CA TYR A 142 3.87 21.27 33.12
C TYR A 142 3.76 20.11 34.13
N ALA A 143 3.26 18.94 33.73
CA ALA A 143 3.12 17.81 34.63
C ALA A 143 4.48 17.12 34.86
N ASP A 144 4.68 16.61 36.08
CA ASP A 144 5.89 15.86 36.43
C ASP A 144 5.64 14.36 36.26
N LEU A 145 6.15 13.79 35.16
CA LEU A 145 6.10 12.37 34.83
C LEU A 145 7.44 11.67 35.09
N THR A 146 8.26 12.20 36.00
CA THR A 146 9.58 11.62 36.31
C THR A 146 9.44 10.14 36.70
N ASN A 147 10.17 9.26 36.02
CA ASN A 147 10.11 7.81 36.17
C ASN A 147 8.72 7.17 35.94
N ALA A 148 7.83 7.83 35.21
CA ALA A 148 6.52 7.26 34.86
C ALA A 148 6.64 6.08 33.89
N ASP A 149 5.68 5.17 33.95
CA ASP A 149 5.56 4.05 33.02
C ASP A 149 4.46 4.32 32.00
N LEU A 150 4.85 4.69 30.78
CA LEU A 150 3.98 5.05 29.66
C LEU A 150 3.94 3.94 28.59
N LYS A 151 4.26 2.70 28.96
CA LYS A 151 4.29 1.61 27.97
C LYS A 151 2.92 1.35 27.35
N SER A 152 2.91 1.19 26.03
CA SER A 152 1.70 0.92 25.24
C SER A 152 0.60 1.96 25.45
N VAL A 153 0.96 3.18 25.84
CA VAL A 153 0.03 4.30 25.98
C VAL A 153 -0.39 4.79 24.60
N LYS A 154 -1.66 5.18 24.49
CA LYS A 154 -2.19 5.92 23.34
C LYS A 154 -2.24 7.40 23.69
N ALA A 155 -1.38 8.21 23.08
CA ALA A 155 -1.21 9.63 23.38
C ALA A 155 -1.44 10.52 22.14
N LEU A 156 -2.44 10.16 21.32
CA LEU A 156 -2.79 10.90 20.10
C LEU A 156 -3.39 12.26 20.46
N GLY A 157 -2.86 13.35 19.91
CA GLY A 157 -3.34 14.70 20.24
C GLY A 157 -3.07 15.14 21.69
N THR A 158 -2.31 14.37 22.45
CA THR A 158 -2.01 14.67 23.85
C THR A 158 -0.99 15.79 23.95
N SER A 159 -1.21 16.75 24.85
CA SER A 159 -0.24 17.82 25.10
C SER A 159 0.69 17.44 26.25
N PHE A 160 2.00 17.49 26.02
CA PHE A 160 3.06 17.36 27.03
C PHE A 160 3.89 18.64 27.12
N GLU A 161 3.31 19.80 26.82
CA GLU A 161 4.07 21.06 26.76
C GLU A 161 4.74 21.33 28.12
N LYS A 162 6.07 21.43 28.12
CA LYS A 162 6.87 21.65 29.34
C LYS A 162 6.69 20.57 30.42
N ALA A 163 6.18 19.39 30.05
CA ALA A 163 6.14 18.25 30.95
C ALA A 163 7.56 17.73 31.23
N ILE A 164 7.75 17.13 32.40
CA ILE A 164 9.01 16.50 32.79
C ILE A 164 8.90 15.00 32.54
N LEU A 165 9.70 14.46 31.63
CA LEU A 165 9.69 13.04 31.24
C LEU A 165 10.96 12.28 31.64
N THR A 166 11.85 12.89 32.41
CA THR A 166 13.12 12.27 32.82
C THR A 166 12.90 10.90 33.48
N GLY A 167 13.54 9.88 32.92
CA GLY A 167 13.49 8.50 33.38
C GLY A 167 12.19 7.75 33.08
N ALA A 168 11.24 8.36 32.35
CA ALA A 168 10.03 7.65 31.95
C ALA A 168 10.30 6.54 30.93
N CYS A 169 9.43 5.54 30.89
CA CYS A 169 9.47 4.45 29.92
C CYS A 169 8.36 4.62 28.87
N ILE A 170 8.71 4.68 27.60
CA ILE A 170 7.80 4.94 26.47
C ILE A 170 7.81 3.79 25.44
N GLU A 171 7.99 2.55 25.90
CA GLU A 171 7.94 1.36 25.05
C GLU A 171 6.56 1.28 24.34
N ASN A 172 6.54 1.16 23.01
CA ASN A 172 5.31 1.13 22.20
C ASN A 172 4.38 2.33 22.48
N TRP A 173 4.95 3.52 22.60
CA TRP A 173 4.19 4.76 22.78
C TRP A 173 3.59 5.23 21.46
N HIS A 174 2.26 5.42 21.41
CA HIS A 174 1.54 5.80 20.19
C HIS A 174 1.24 7.30 20.20
N THR A 175 1.81 8.04 19.26
CA THR A 175 1.71 9.50 19.12
C THR A 175 1.49 9.89 17.65
N ASN A 176 1.04 11.12 17.38
CA ASN A 176 0.86 11.70 16.03
C ASN A 176 1.27 13.18 16.03
N SER A 177 1.13 13.94 14.93
CA SER A 177 1.47 15.39 14.92
C SER A 177 0.81 16.20 16.00
N ALA A 178 -0.43 15.82 16.34
CA ALA A 178 -1.24 16.59 17.25
C ALA A 178 -0.71 16.42 18.68
N THR A 179 0.12 15.41 18.93
CA THR A 179 0.86 15.25 20.18
C THR A 179 1.89 16.36 20.31
N LYS A 180 1.73 17.23 21.31
CA LYS A 180 2.63 18.37 21.53
C LYS A 180 3.76 17.97 22.46
N LEU A 181 5.00 18.08 21.99
CA LEU A 181 6.22 17.80 22.77
C LEU A 181 7.10 19.06 22.95
N THR A 182 6.52 20.24 22.74
CA THR A 182 7.22 21.53 22.86
C THR A 182 7.77 21.71 24.27
N ASP A 183 9.05 22.09 24.35
CA ASP A 183 9.76 22.37 25.61
C ASP A 183 9.70 21.25 26.67
N VAL A 184 9.46 20.00 26.26
CA VAL A 184 9.55 18.85 27.17
C VAL A 184 10.93 18.81 27.82
N VAL A 185 10.94 18.71 29.14
CA VAL A 185 12.15 18.56 29.95
C VAL A 185 12.42 17.07 30.13
N CYS A 186 13.51 16.58 29.55
CA CYS A 186 13.85 15.17 29.62
C CYS A 186 15.36 15.01 29.56
N ASP A 187 16.00 14.63 30.65
CA ASP A 187 17.44 14.35 30.64
C ASP A 187 17.72 13.01 29.94
N TYR A 188 16.88 12.02 30.19
CA TYR A 188 16.95 10.71 29.55
C TYR A 188 15.61 10.00 29.59
N ILE A 189 15.44 9.03 28.70
CA ILE A 189 14.21 8.24 28.53
C ILE A 189 14.55 6.76 28.29
N TYR A 190 13.62 5.85 28.57
CA TYR A 190 13.76 4.43 28.25
C TYR A 190 12.79 4.01 27.15
N LEU A 191 13.32 3.30 26.14
CA LEU A 191 12.53 2.79 25.02
C LEU A 191 12.01 1.37 25.23
N LYS A 192 12.50 0.67 26.28
CA LYS A 192 12.02 -0.65 26.70
C LYS A 192 11.80 -0.72 28.21
N GLU A 193 10.93 -1.63 28.62
CA GLU A 193 10.69 -1.96 30.02
C GLU A 193 11.98 -2.33 30.78
N ARG A 194 11.89 -2.28 32.12
CA ARG A 194 13.01 -2.60 33.03
C ARG A 194 14.27 -1.77 32.77
N GLN A 195 14.07 -0.50 32.41
CA GLN A 195 15.13 0.46 32.10
C GLN A 195 16.03 0.01 30.93
N GLY A 196 15.45 -0.75 29.98
CA GLY A 196 16.12 -1.14 28.74
C GLY A 196 16.14 0.00 27.72
N GLU A 197 17.22 0.05 26.93
CA GLU A 197 17.39 1.01 25.82
C GLU A 197 17.21 2.48 26.25
N ARG A 198 18.11 2.94 27.14
CA ARG A 198 18.20 4.35 27.52
C ARG A 198 18.57 5.21 26.31
N ARG A 199 17.98 6.41 26.23
CA ARG A 199 18.43 7.52 25.36
C ARG A 199 18.62 8.79 26.21
N PRO A 200 19.75 9.51 26.10
CA PRO A 200 20.96 9.11 25.39
C PRO A 200 21.52 7.75 25.87
N SER A 201 22.19 7.00 25.00
CA SER A 201 22.67 5.65 25.33
C SER A 201 23.78 5.68 26.39
N ASP A 202 24.61 6.74 26.38
CA ASP A 202 25.61 6.99 27.41
C ASP A 202 24.93 7.51 28.69
N PRO A 203 25.05 6.81 29.84
CA PRO A 203 24.49 7.23 31.12
C PRO A 203 24.97 8.61 31.61
N ASN A 204 26.16 9.04 31.18
CA ASN A 204 26.73 10.32 31.57
C ASN A 204 26.24 11.49 30.70
N GLN A 205 25.49 11.21 29.64
CA GLN A 205 24.88 12.22 28.79
C GLN A 205 23.40 12.41 29.10
N VAL A 206 22.95 13.64 28.86
CA VAL A 206 21.55 14.06 28.92
C VAL A 206 21.14 14.67 27.59
N PHE A 207 19.84 14.67 27.27
CA PHE A 207 19.39 15.43 26.11
C PHE A 207 19.66 16.93 26.32
N CYS A 208 20.04 17.62 25.24
CA CYS A 208 19.98 19.07 25.21
C CYS A 208 18.51 19.55 25.25
N LEU A 209 18.31 20.82 25.60
CA LEU A 209 16.99 21.45 25.53
C LEU A 209 16.36 21.24 24.14
N GLY A 210 15.14 20.71 24.10
CA GLY A 210 14.42 20.36 22.87
C GLY A 210 14.92 19.10 22.14
N GLY A 211 16.03 18.49 22.58
CA GLY A 211 16.63 17.29 21.97
C GLY A 211 15.70 16.07 22.01
N PHE A 212 14.94 15.92 23.09
CA PHE A 212 13.91 14.88 23.20
C PHE A 212 12.82 15.07 22.14
N GLY A 213 12.25 16.28 22.04
CA GLY A 213 11.22 16.59 21.04
C GLY A 213 11.71 16.31 19.62
N THR A 214 12.94 16.69 19.31
CA THR A 214 13.56 16.46 17.99
C THR A 214 13.71 14.96 17.66
N LEU A 215 14.11 14.14 18.64
CA LEU A 215 14.23 12.69 18.47
C LEU A 215 12.89 12.06 18.08
N PHE A 216 11.81 12.50 18.73
CA PHE A 216 10.47 11.95 18.50
C PHE A 216 9.76 12.58 17.30
N GLN A 217 10.04 13.84 16.97
CA GLN A 217 9.54 14.47 15.76
C GLN A 217 10.06 13.75 14.50
N LYS A 218 11.34 13.38 14.47
CA LYS A 218 11.91 12.54 13.38
C LYS A 218 11.26 11.17 13.27
N ALA A 219 10.86 10.55 14.38
CA ALA A 219 10.15 9.27 14.38
C ALA A 219 8.66 9.43 14.00
N LEU A 220 8.09 10.61 14.23
CA LEU A 220 6.72 10.98 13.87
C LEU A 220 6.56 11.29 12.38
N GLU A 221 7.64 11.62 11.67
CA GLU A 221 7.62 11.97 10.25
C GLU A 221 7.86 10.77 9.31
N THR A 222 7.89 9.53 9.82
CA THR A 222 8.20 8.37 8.96
C THR A 222 7.23 7.20 9.10
N VAL A 223 7.05 6.46 8.00
CA VAL A 223 6.35 5.16 7.90
C VAL A 223 7.28 4.16 7.20
N ASP A 224 7.53 3.01 7.83
CA ASP A 224 8.40 1.97 7.27
C ASP A 224 7.54 0.89 6.56
N LEU A 225 7.73 0.72 5.25
CA LEU A 225 7.16 -0.37 4.46
C LEU A 225 8.17 -1.51 4.36
N ILE A 226 7.79 -2.71 4.80
CA ILE A 226 8.67 -3.88 4.84
C ILE A 226 8.26 -4.88 3.75
N PHE A 227 9.22 -5.25 2.91
CA PHE A 227 9.08 -6.23 1.84
C PHE A 227 10.01 -7.41 2.10
N ALA A 228 9.46 -8.54 2.53
CA ALA A 228 10.25 -9.70 2.95
C ALA A 228 10.97 -10.39 1.77
N ASP A 229 10.29 -10.52 0.64
CA ASP A 229 10.72 -11.35 -0.50
C ASP A 229 11.28 -10.54 -1.68
N GLY A 230 11.85 -9.37 -1.39
CA GLY A 230 12.25 -8.40 -2.41
C GLY A 230 11.09 -7.53 -2.88
N ILE A 231 11.36 -6.66 -3.87
CA ILE A 231 10.41 -5.65 -4.34
C ILE A 231 10.18 -5.80 -5.84
N ALA A 232 8.93 -5.94 -6.26
CA ALA A 232 8.53 -5.74 -7.64
C ALA A 232 8.50 -4.24 -7.93
N TRP A 233 9.63 -3.69 -8.39
CA TRP A 233 9.84 -2.24 -8.50
C TRP A 233 8.80 -1.51 -9.35
N GLN A 234 8.29 -2.15 -10.41
CA GLN A 234 7.26 -1.55 -11.26
C GLN A 234 5.91 -1.45 -10.55
N ALA A 235 5.48 -2.52 -9.86
CA ALA A 235 4.28 -2.52 -9.02
C ALA A 235 4.41 -1.50 -7.88
N PHE A 236 5.56 -1.47 -7.20
CA PHE A 236 5.84 -0.50 -6.14
C PHE A 236 5.80 0.95 -6.65
N PHE A 237 6.47 1.25 -7.78
CA PHE A 237 6.46 2.60 -8.32
C PHE A 237 5.04 3.06 -8.65
N GLN A 238 4.24 2.19 -9.26
CA GLN A 238 2.85 2.48 -9.59
C GLN A 238 1.96 2.67 -8.35
N SER A 239 2.08 1.79 -7.36
CA SER A 239 1.31 1.91 -6.12
C SER A 239 1.71 3.15 -5.33
N PHE A 240 2.99 3.49 -5.31
CA PHE A 240 3.47 4.69 -4.63
C PHE A 240 3.00 5.99 -5.32
N GLN A 241 2.95 6.04 -6.65
CA GLN A 241 2.40 7.21 -7.36
C GLN A 241 0.91 7.41 -7.05
N GLU A 242 0.14 6.33 -6.98
CA GLU A 242 -1.27 6.37 -6.58
C GLU A 242 -1.43 6.75 -5.11
N LEU A 243 -0.58 6.23 -4.21
CA LEU A 243 -0.58 6.63 -2.81
C LEU A 243 -0.30 8.13 -2.66
N ARG A 244 0.65 8.68 -3.43
CA ARG A 244 0.98 10.12 -3.44
C ARG A 244 -0.12 11.01 -3.99
N SER A 245 -1.02 10.50 -4.84
CA SER A 245 -2.16 11.30 -5.31
C SER A 245 -3.25 11.44 -4.25
N GLN A 246 -3.28 10.53 -3.27
CA GLN A 246 -4.26 10.50 -2.19
C GLN A 246 -3.76 11.16 -0.90
N TYR A 247 -2.45 11.07 -0.63
CA TYR A 247 -1.81 11.67 0.53
C TYR A 247 -0.79 12.72 0.09
N ASN A 248 -1.03 13.97 0.48
CA ASN A 248 -0.13 15.09 0.20
C ASN A 248 1.22 14.92 0.93
N ASN A 249 2.29 15.42 0.32
CA ASN A 249 3.63 15.51 0.92
C ASN A 249 4.24 14.16 1.36
N LEU A 250 3.88 13.06 0.70
CA LEU A 250 4.60 11.79 0.83
C LEU A 250 5.90 11.80 -0.01
N SER A 251 7.00 11.40 0.63
CA SER A 251 8.34 11.32 0.03
C SER A 251 9.03 10.00 0.43
N ILE A 252 10.01 9.53 -0.35
CA ILE A 252 10.85 8.39 0.08
C ILE A 252 12.07 8.97 0.78
N GLN A 253 12.18 8.75 2.08
CA GLN A 253 13.32 9.17 2.87
C GLN A 253 14.53 8.25 2.66
N GLY A 254 14.29 6.94 2.49
CA GLY A 254 15.36 5.97 2.30
C GLY A 254 14.88 4.58 1.92
N ILE A 255 15.76 3.82 1.29
CA ILE A 255 15.56 2.42 0.93
C ILE A 255 16.73 1.63 1.51
N GLU A 256 16.44 0.65 2.34
CA GLU A 256 17.45 -0.17 3.03
C GLU A 256 17.27 -1.64 2.66
N LYS A 257 18.35 -2.30 2.23
CA LYS A 257 18.39 -3.76 2.02
C LYS A 257 18.90 -4.44 3.29
N LYS A 258 18.11 -5.34 3.88
CA LYS A 258 18.45 -6.08 5.10
C LYS A 258 19.20 -7.38 4.78
N SER A 259 19.94 -7.87 5.77
CA SER A 259 20.55 -9.20 5.73
C SER A 259 19.45 -10.25 5.65
N GLY A 260 19.36 -10.97 4.52
CA GLY A 260 18.28 -11.92 4.24
C GLY A 260 17.44 -11.59 3.01
N GLY A 261 17.71 -10.50 2.30
CA GLY A 261 17.04 -10.17 1.03
C GLY A 261 15.81 -9.26 1.16
N ALA A 262 15.32 -9.05 2.38
CA ALA A 262 14.25 -8.11 2.67
C ALA A 262 14.65 -6.65 2.42
N PHE A 263 13.67 -5.82 2.07
CA PHE A 263 13.84 -4.38 1.91
C PHE A 263 12.92 -3.61 2.86
N VAL A 264 13.42 -2.48 3.36
CA VAL A 264 12.63 -1.50 4.10
C VAL A 264 12.64 -0.20 3.32
N ILE A 265 11.47 0.27 2.90
CA ILE A 265 11.30 1.59 2.31
C ILE A 265 10.71 2.50 3.37
N ARG A 266 11.49 3.51 3.77
CA ARG A 266 11.06 4.54 4.71
C ARG A 266 10.44 5.68 3.95
N LEU A 267 9.15 5.89 4.16
CA LEU A 267 8.41 7.03 3.66
C LEU A 267 8.50 8.16 4.66
N GLU A 268 8.78 9.36 4.17
CA GLU A 268 8.53 10.60 4.89
C GLU A 268 7.04 10.94 4.74
N VAL A 269 6.39 11.19 5.86
CA VAL A 269 4.98 11.53 5.95
C VAL A 269 4.82 12.83 6.73
N PRO A 270 3.80 13.65 6.41
CA PRO A 270 3.46 14.78 7.26
C PRO A 270 3.26 14.30 8.70
N PRO A 271 3.70 15.07 9.71
CA PRO A 271 3.53 14.69 11.10
C PRO A 271 2.08 14.24 11.41
N GLU A 272 1.09 14.86 10.75
CA GLU A 272 -0.35 14.70 10.99
C GLU A 272 -0.99 13.51 10.30
N ALA A 273 -0.22 12.81 9.49
CA ALA A 273 -0.75 11.73 8.70
C ALA A 273 -1.07 10.50 9.56
N ASP A 274 -2.19 9.84 9.26
CA ASP A 274 -2.53 8.55 9.86
C ASP A 274 -1.61 7.47 9.26
N LYS A 275 -0.54 7.17 9.99
CA LYS A 275 0.50 6.22 9.59
C LYS A 275 -0.01 4.82 9.35
N ALA A 276 -0.93 4.36 10.21
CA ALA A 276 -1.47 3.01 10.11
C ALA A 276 -2.35 2.90 8.86
N ALA A 277 -3.14 3.94 8.58
CA ALA A 277 -3.91 4.04 7.34
C ALA A 277 -2.98 4.08 6.12
N ILE A 278 -1.93 4.90 6.13
CA ILE A 278 -0.96 5.00 5.03
C ILE A 278 -0.25 3.66 4.80
N GLU A 279 0.24 3.01 5.87
CA GLU A 279 0.93 1.73 5.75
C GLU A 279 0.00 0.64 5.19
N SER A 280 -1.23 0.55 5.72
CA SER A 280 -2.22 -0.43 5.26
C SER A 280 -2.61 -0.17 3.80
N HIS A 281 -2.87 1.08 3.43
CA HIS A 281 -3.25 1.45 2.08
C HIS A 281 -2.10 1.26 1.09
N ALA A 282 -0.86 1.57 1.49
CA ALA A 282 0.32 1.33 0.68
C ALA A 282 0.50 -0.17 0.36
N LYS A 283 0.25 -1.04 1.35
CA LYS A 283 0.29 -2.50 1.18
C LYS A 283 -0.80 -2.98 0.22
N GLU A 284 -2.04 -2.53 0.40
CA GLU A 284 -3.17 -2.90 -0.45
C GLU A 284 -2.97 -2.47 -1.92
N LEU A 285 -2.52 -1.23 -2.14
CA LEU A 285 -2.20 -0.75 -3.49
C LEU A 285 -1.06 -1.56 -4.10
N TYR A 286 -0.01 -1.87 -3.34
CA TYR A 286 1.10 -2.69 -3.82
C TYR A 286 0.64 -4.09 -4.24
N GLU A 287 -0.15 -4.77 -3.41
CA GLU A 287 -0.69 -6.10 -3.73
C GLU A 287 -1.57 -6.08 -4.98
N THR A 288 -2.42 -5.07 -5.11
CA THR A 288 -3.26 -4.87 -6.31
C THR A 288 -2.43 -4.68 -7.57
N ARG A 289 -1.40 -3.82 -7.51
CA ARG A 289 -0.51 -3.57 -8.66
C ARG A 289 0.34 -4.79 -9.01
N LEU A 290 0.77 -5.56 -8.01
CA LEU A 290 1.52 -6.79 -8.19
C LEU A 290 0.68 -7.84 -8.93
N GLN A 291 -0.55 -8.07 -8.47
CA GLN A 291 -1.48 -9.02 -9.13
C GLN A 291 -1.79 -8.61 -10.58
N LEU A 292 -2.03 -7.33 -10.83
CA LEU A 292 -2.29 -6.84 -12.19
C LEU A 292 -1.07 -7.07 -13.09
N GLN A 293 0.14 -6.86 -12.57
CA GLN A 293 1.38 -7.11 -13.30
C GLN A 293 1.57 -8.61 -13.59
N GLU A 294 1.31 -9.47 -12.62
CA GLU A 294 1.36 -10.94 -12.80
C GLU A 294 0.36 -11.41 -13.85
N GLN A 295 -0.88 -10.91 -13.84
CA GLN A 295 -1.89 -11.24 -14.85
C GLN A 295 -1.45 -10.83 -16.26
N ARG A 296 -0.82 -9.65 -16.41
CA ARG A 296 -0.29 -9.20 -17.69
C ARG A 296 0.84 -10.11 -18.19
N TYR A 297 1.75 -10.53 -17.31
CA TYR A 297 2.79 -11.47 -17.69
C TYR A 297 2.23 -12.84 -18.06
N GLN A 298 1.23 -13.33 -17.33
CA GLN A 298 0.56 -14.59 -17.67
C GLN A 298 -0.12 -14.52 -19.04
N ALA A 299 -0.81 -13.41 -19.34
CA ALA A 299 -1.40 -13.20 -20.66
C ALA A 299 -0.36 -13.13 -21.77
N GLU A 300 0.79 -12.48 -21.54
CA GLU A 300 1.89 -12.42 -22.51
C GLU A 300 2.52 -13.80 -22.75
N LEU A 301 2.69 -14.60 -21.68
CA LEU A 301 3.18 -15.98 -21.79
C LEU A 301 2.20 -16.84 -22.58
N GLN A 302 0.90 -16.77 -22.29
CA GLN A 302 -0.14 -17.48 -23.04
C GLN A 302 -0.16 -17.08 -24.52
N ALA A 303 0.02 -15.78 -24.81
CA ALA A 303 0.12 -15.31 -26.19
C ALA A 303 1.35 -15.90 -26.91
N LYS A 304 2.49 -15.98 -26.22
CA LYS A 304 3.70 -16.62 -26.75
C LYS A 304 3.54 -18.14 -26.92
N ASP A 305 2.87 -18.81 -25.99
CA ASP A 305 2.58 -20.24 -26.09
C ASP A 305 1.67 -20.53 -27.30
N GLY A 306 0.64 -19.70 -27.51
CA GLY A 306 -0.19 -19.77 -28.71
C GLY A 306 0.62 -19.56 -29.99
N GLN A 307 1.59 -18.64 -29.97
CA GLN A 307 2.51 -18.44 -31.10
C GLN A 307 3.39 -19.67 -31.36
N ILE A 308 3.88 -20.33 -30.31
CA ILE A 308 4.65 -21.57 -30.43
C ILE A 308 3.79 -22.70 -31.02
N SER A 309 2.55 -22.87 -30.55
CA SER A 309 1.63 -23.88 -31.09
C SER A 309 1.33 -23.66 -32.58
N LEU A 310 1.12 -22.41 -33.00
CA LEU A 310 0.93 -22.07 -34.41
C LEU A 310 2.14 -22.46 -35.27
N TYR A 311 3.36 -22.19 -34.79
CA TYR A 311 4.58 -22.60 -35.50
C TYR A 311 4.73 -24.13 -35.56
N GLN A 312 4.33 -24.85 -34.51
CA GLN A 312 4.36 -26.31 -34.48
C GLN A 312 3.37 -26.91 -35.50
N GLU A 313 2.14 -26.38 -35.57
CA GLU A 313 1.13 -26.82 -36.54
C GLU A 313 1.59 -26.59 -37.99
N GLN A 314 2.21 -25.44 -38.27
CA GLN A 314 2.81 -25.16 -39.58
C GLN A 314 3.91 -26.16 -39.93
N LEU A 315 4.80 -26.48 -38.98
CA LEU A 315 5.84 -27.50 -39.17
C LEU A 315 5.24 -28.88 -39.45
N GLU A 316 4.16 -29.26 -38.78
CA GLU A 316 3.45 -30.52 -39.02
C GLU A 316 2.78 -30.56 -40.40
N PHE A 317 2.11 -29.49 -40.81
CA PHE A 317 1.55 -29.37 -42.15
C PHE A 317 2.62 -29.54 -43.24
N HIS A 318 3.78 -28.88 -43.07
CA HIS A 318 4.91 -29.05 -43.99
C HIS A 318 5.46 -30.48 -44.00
N ARG A 319 5.53 -31.15 -42.83
CA ARG A 319 5.94 -32.56 -42.75
C ARG A 319 4.97 -33.47 -43.50
N GLN A 320 3.66 -33.31 -43.30
CA GLN A 320 2.63 -34.11 -43.97
C GLN A 320 2.66 -33.91 -45.48
N ASN A 321 2.80 -32.68 -45.96
CA ASN A 321 2.94 -32.40 -47.39
C ASN A 321 4.19 -33.05 -47.98
N ASN A 322 5.32 -33.00 -47.26
CA ASN A 322 6.54 -33.68 -47.68
C ASN A 322 6.38 -35.21 -47.68
N THR A 323 5.65 -35.79 -46.73
CA THR A 323 5.31 -37.22 -46.72
C THR A 323 4.43 -37.60 -47.91
N ASN A 324 3.39 -36.82 -48.21
CA ASN A 324 2.52 -37.03 -49.37
C ASN A 324 3.29 -36.92 -50.69
N LEU A 325 4.22 -35.96 -50.80
CA LEU A 325 5.13 -35.84 -51.94
C LEU A 325 6.03 -37.06 -52.08
N MET A 326 6.61 -37.57 -50.98
CA MET A 326 7.38 -38.81 -50.98
C MET A 326 6.53 -40.02 -51.40
N GLU A 327 5.27 -40.09 -50.99
CA GLU A 327 4.34 -41.15 -51.38
C GLU A 327 3.95 -41.05 -52.86
N ILE A 328 3.74 -39.84 -53.39
CA ILE A 328 3.55 -39.59 -54.82
C ILE A 328 4.79 -40.00 -55.62
N VAL A 329 6.00 -39.61 -55.17
CA VAL A 329 7.27 -40.00 -55.80
C VAL A 329 7.43 -41.52 -55.78
N LYS A 330 7.07 -42.18 -54.68
CA LYS A 330 7.09 -43.64 -54.58
C LYS A 330 6.09 -44.31 -55.54
N THR A 331 4.89 -43.75 -55.66
CA THR A 331 3.85 -44.22 -56.59
C THR A 331 4.23 -43.99 -58.06
N MET A 332 4.95 -42.89 -58.37
CA MET A 332 5.50 -42.62 -59.69
C MET A 332 6.66 -43.55 -60.03
N ALA A 333 7.54 -43.83 -59.06
CA ALA A 333 8.62 -44.80 -59.22
C ALA A 333 8.11 -46.23 -59.43
N GLU A 334 6.95 -46.58 -58.87
CA GLU A 334 6.28 -47.87 -59.08
C GLU A 334 5.56 -47.96 -60.44
N LYS A 335 5.33 -46.84 -61.16
CA LYS A 335 4.58 -46.78 -62.43
C LYS A 335 5.42 -46.69 -63.71
N GLU A 336 6.76 -46.66 -63.64
CA GLU A 336 7.58 -46.59 -64.85
C GLU A 336 8.23 -47.92 -65.28
N SER A 337 7.55 -48.61 -66.20
CA SER A 337 8.07 -49.35 -67.37
C SER A 337 6.86 -49.72 -68.24
N PRO A 338 6.78 -49.43 -69.57
CA PRO A 338 7.81 -49.75 -70.56
C PRO A 338 8.05 -48.71 -71.70
N LYS A 339 9.14 -48.97 -72.44
CA LYS A 339 9.65 -48.36 -73.68
C LYS A 339 8.62 -48.22 -74.81
N TYR A 340 8.71 -47.14 -75.62
CA TYR A 340 8.83 -47.24 -77.09
C TYR A 340 9.38 -45.93 -77.72
N ASP A 341 10.27 -46.16 -78.69
CA ASP A 341 10.97 -45.23 -79.60
C ASP A 341 10.06 -44.82 -80.77
N PHE A 342 10.15 -43.57 -81.28
CA PHE A 342 10.09 -43.34 -82.73
C PHE A 342 10.63 -41.96 -83.17
N ARG A 343 11.38 -42.01 -84.27
CA ARG A 343 12.01 -40.94 -85.03
C ARG A 343 11.00 -39.96 -85.64
N GLY A 344 11.40 -38.68 -85.77
CA GLY A 344 10.99 -37.82 -86.88
C GLY A 344 10.15 -36.60 -86.55
N SER A 345 10.73 -35.42 -86.86
CA SER A 345 10.09 -34.22 -87.44
C SER A 345 8.99 -33.44 -86.69
N SER A 346 9.28 -32.14 -86.57
CA SER A 346 8.43 -30.99 -86.88
C SER A 346 7.37 -30.50 -85.87
N ILE A 347 7.72 -29.33 -85.35
CA ILE A 347 6.93 -28.12 -85.08
C ILE A 347 5.60 -28.04 -85.87
N GLY A 348 4.51 -27.74 -85.15
CA GLY A 348 3.48 -26.79 -85.61
C GLY A 348 2.02 -27.22 -85.53
N ASN A 349 1.27 -26.50 -84.67
CA ASN A 349 -0.10 -25.95 -84.80
C ASN A 349 -1.05 -26.30 -83.64
N PHE A 350 -1.46 -25.35 -82.77
CA PHE A 350 -2.45 -24.24 -82.97
C PHE A 350 -3.89 -24.81 -83.12
N VAL A 351 -4.98 -24.32 -82.52
CA VAL A 351 -5.46 -23.07 -81.87
C VAL A 351 -6.56 -23.52 -80.86
N ASP A 352 -6.97 -22.75 -79.85
CA ASP A 352 -8.22 -21.93 -79.80
C ASP A 352 -8.57 -21.77 -78.30
N THR A 353 -9.21 -20.75 -77.74
CA THR A 353 -9.59 -19.36 -78.03
C THR A 353 -10.10 -18.83 -76.68
N ALA A 354 -9.95 -17.54 -76.38
CA ALA A 354 -10.95 -16.82 -75.59
C ALA A 354 -10.78 -15.30 -75.72
N GLN A 355 -11.64 -14.72 -76.56
CA GLN A 355 -11.91 -13.29 -76.63
C GLN A 355 -12.84 -12.85 -75.48
N ALA A 356 -12.48 -11.70 -74.92
CA ALA A 356 -13.34 -10.56 -74.60
C ALA A 356 -14.53 -10.72 -73.63
N GLY A 357 -14.51 -9.91 -72.58
CA GLY A 357 -15.72 -9.60 -71.81
C GLY A 357 -15.48 -8.94 -70.45
N SER A 358 -15.05 -7.67 -70.48
CA SER A 358 -15.35 -6.59 -69.51
C SER A 358 -15.58 -6.88 -68.00
N GLN A 359 -14.88 -6.04 -67.22
CA GLN A 359 -15.02 -5.71 -65.79
C GLN A 359 -14.26 -6.58 -64.80
N ILE A 360 -12.95 -6.33 -64.71
CA ILE A 360 -12.13 -6.72 -63.56
C ILE A 360 -12.41 -5.73 -62.44
N SER A 361 -13.38 -6.08 -61.61
CA SER A 361 -13.53 -5.58 -60.24
C SER A 361 -13.03 -6.70 -59.34
N ASN A 362 -11.72 -6.73 -59.05
CA ASN A 362 -11.11 -7.53 -57.97
C ASN A 362 -9.59 -7.47 -58.09
N VAL A 363 -8.95 -6.58 -57.31
CA VAL A 363 -7.54 -6.78 -56.96
C VAL A 363 -7.54 -7.88 -55.92
N GLN A 364 -7.36 -9.12 -56.37
CA GLN A 364 -7.40 -10.29 -55.52
C GLN A 364 -6.02 -10.94 -55.45
N TYR A 365 -5.59 -11.14 -54.21
CA TYR A 365 -4.56 -12.07 -53.72
C TYR A 365 -3.10 -11.60 -53.69
N VAL A 366 -2.70 -11.02 -52.55
CA VAL A 366 -1.37 -11.28 -51.98
C VAL A 366 -1.47 -12.66 -51.33
N ASN A 367 -0.96 -13.71 -51.98
CA ASN A 367 -0.91 -15.05 -51.41
C ASN A 367 0.22 -15.12 -50.37
N MET A 368 -0.17 -15.09 -49.09
CA MET A 368 0.70 -14.88 -47.93
C MET A 368 1.30 -16.16 -47.35
N SER A 369 1.97 -16.97 -48.17
CA SER A 369 2.70 -18.16 -47.73
C SER A 369 4.23 -18.00 -47.80
N GLN A 370 4.75 -16.78 -47.74
CA GLN A 370 6.10 -16.46 -48.21
C GLN A 370 6.92 -15.60 -47.23
N ASP A 371 8.26 -15.69 -47.34
CA ASP A 371 9.22 -14.94 -46.50
C ASP A 371 9.26 -13.44 -46.82
N LEU A 372 10.02 -12.65 -46.04
CA LEU A 372 10.11 -11.18 -46.21
C LEU A 372 10.51 -10.77 -47.64
N THR A 373 11.41 -11.51 -48.28
CA THR A 373 11.97 -11.17 -49.60
C THR A 373 10.91 -11.37 -50.68
N GLN A 374 10.17 -12.46 -50.58
CA GLN A 374 9.08 -12.78 -51.49
C GLN A 374 7.88 -11.82 -51.32
N ALA A 375 7.54 -11.45 -50.09
CA ALA A 375 6.53 -10.43 -49.82
C ALA A 375 6.92 -9.06 -50.38
N ALA A 376 8.19 -8.67 -50.23
CA ALA A 376 8.72 -7.44 -50.81
C ALA A 376 8.63 -7.43 -52.35
N GLN A 377 8.93 -8.57 -52.99
CA GLN A 377 8.82 -8.69 -54.45
C GLN A 377 7.37 -8.55 -54.91
N GLN A 378 6.41 -9.18 -54.24
CA GLN A 378 5.00 -9.06 -54.59
C GLN A 378 4.48 -7.62 -54.44
N ILE A 379 4.87 -6.91 -53.38
CA ILE A 379 4.54 -5.49 -53.22
C ILE A 379 5.11 -4.68 -54.38
N GLN A 380 6.34 -4.97 -54.78
CA GLN A 380 6.99 -4.28 -55.89
C GLN A 380 6.29 -4.55 -57.23
N ASP A 381 5.87 -5.79 -57.49
CA ASP A 381 5.12 -6.17 -58.68
C ASP A 381 3.76 -5.45 -58.74
N LEU A 382 3.06 -5.35 -57.59
CA LEU A 382 1.79 -4.61 -57.47
C LEU A 382 1.96 -3.12 -57.72
N LEU A 383 3.00 -2.50 -57.16
CA LEU A 383 3.32 -1.09 -57.41
C LEU A 383 3.59 -0.85 -58.90
N GLN A 384 4.35 -1.75 -59.54
CA GLN A 384 4.65 -1.65 -60.97
C GLN A 384 3.40 -1.83 -61.84
N GLN A 385 2.48 -2.73 -61.46
CA GLN A 385 1.19 -2.88 -62.14
C GLN A 385 0.34 -1.60 -62.08
N LEU A 386 0.26 -0.96 -60.92
CA LEU A 386 -0.50 0.29 -60.75
C LEU A 386 0.14 1.45 -61.52
N GLN A 387 1.47 1.54 -61.52
CA GLN A 387 2.20 2.55 -62.29
C GLN A 387 2.00 2.38 -63.80
N ASN A 388 1.99 1.14 -64.29
CA ASN A 388 1.68 0.82 -65.69
C ASN A 388 0.23 1.18 -66.09
N GLN A 389 -0.65 1.42 -65.11
CA GLN A 389 -2.02 1.89 -65.31
C GLN A 389 -2.16 3.42 -65.17
N GLY A 390 -1.04 4.15 -65.05
CA GLY A 390 -1.02 5.61 -64.96
C GLY A 390 -1.26 6.16 -63.55
N VAL A 391 -1.27 5.31 -62.51
CA VAL A 391 -1.33 5.74 -61.11
C VAL A 391 0.02 6.32 -60.70
N THR A 392 0.01 7.44 -59.96
CA THR A 392 1.25 8.03 -59.45
C THR A 392 1.92 7.08 -58.44
N VAL A 393 3.24 7.22 -58.26
CA VAL A 393 4.00 6.38 -57.33
C VAL A 393 3.44 6.48 -55.90
N GLU A 394 3.10 7.70 -55.46
CA GLU A 394 2.57 7.96 -54.12
C GLU A 394 1.16 7.37 -53.94
N ASP A 395 0.28 7.52 -54.93
CA ASP A 395 -1.08 6.96 -54.87
C ASP A 395 -1.05 5.42 -54.89
N ALA A 396 -0.14 4.83 -55.66
CA ALA A 396 0.04 3.37 -55.70
C ALA A 396 0.50 2.83 -54.34
N GLN A 397 1.45 3.50 -53.68
CA GLN A 397 1.91 3.12 -52.34
C GLN A 397 0.80 3.25 -51.29
N GLN A 398 0.01 4.32 -51.36
CA GLN A 398 -1.08 4.56 -50.43
C GLN A 398 -2.22 3.54 -50.62
N GLN A 399 -2.56 3.18 -51.86
CA GLN A 399 -3.59 2.18 -52.15
C GLN A 399 -3.19 0.79 -51.65
N VAL A 400 -1.98 0.33 -51.98
CA VAL A 400 -1.50 -1.00 -51.56
C VAL A 400 -1.42 -1.07 -50.03
N SER A 401 -0.89 -0.04 -49.36
CA SER A 401 -0.76 -0.03 -47.90
C SER A 401 -2.11 0.00 -47.16
N THR A 402 -3.09 0.76 -47.68
CA THR A 402 -4.44 0.83 -47.09
C THR A 402 -5.15 -0.50 -47.20
N GLU A 403 -5.05 -1.17 -48.34
CA GLU A 403 -5.68 -2.48 -48.55
C GLU A 403 -5.00 -3.55 -47.68
N MET A 404 -3.67 -3.52 -47.57
CA MET A 404 -2.94 -4.40 -46.64
C MET A 404 -3.37 -4.20 -45.18
N ALA A 405 -3.55 -2.96 -44.74
CA ALA A 405 -4.01 -2.67 -43.38
C ALA A 405 -5.43 -3.21 -43.13
N LYS A 406 -6.35 -2.99 -44.06
CA LYS A 406 -7.73 -3.48 -43.99
C LYS A 406 -7.81 -5.01 -43.93
N GLN A 407 -6.96 -5.69 -44.69
CA GLN A 407 -6.88 -7.16 -44.63
C GLN A 407 -6.33 -7.62 -43.28
N ALA A 408 -5.32 -6.94 -42.76
CA ALA A 408 -4.73 -7.26 -41.46
C ALA A 408 -5.70 -7.08 -40.29
N GLU A 409 -6.69 -6.17 -40.39
CA GLU A 409 -7.79 -6.06 -39.41
C GLU A 409 -8.63 -7.34 -39.31
N THR A 410 -8.77 -8.07 -40.42
CA THR A 410 -9.61 -9.28 -40.51
C THR A 410 -8.82 -10.59 -40.51
N ASP A 411 -7.51 -10.53 -40.73
CA ASP A 411 -6.58 -11.67 -40.67
C ASP A 411 -5.44 -11.38 -39.66
N PRO A 412 -5.57 -11.88 -38.42
CA PRO A 412 -4.54 -11.76 -37.39
C PRO A 412 -3.19 -12.37 -37.80
N THR A 413 -3.17 -13.34 -38.73
CA THR A 413 -1.96 -13.97 -39.25
C THR A 413 -1.17 -12.98 -40.11
N LEU A 414 -1.88 -12.25 -40.98
CA LEU A 414 -1.32 -11.17 -41.78
C LEU A 414 -0.78 -10.05 -40.91
N MET A 415 -1.54 -9.65 -39.88
CA MET A 415 -1.10 -8.65 -38.91
C MET A 415 0.20 -9.05 -38.21
N GLY A 416 0.29 -10.30 -37.73
CA GLY A 416 1.49 -10.84 -37.11
C GLY A 416 2.71 -10.83 -38.05
N LYS A 417 2.51 -11.17 -39.33
CA LYS A 417 3.58 -11.17 -40.34
C LYS A 417 4.08 -9.76 -40.66
N MET A 418 3.19 -8.78 -40.79
CA MET A 418 3.58 -7.38 -41.01
C MET A 418 4.45 -6.83 -39.88
N VAL A 419 4.15 -7.18 -38.63
CA VAL A 419 4.96 -6.78 -37.47
C VAL A 419 6.33 -7.47 -37.46
N LEU A 420 6.40 -8.74 -37.88
CA LEU A 420 7.66 -9.45 -37.99
C LEU A 420 8.54 -8.90 -39.12
N TRP A 421 7.94 -8.58 -40.26
CA TRP A 421 8.62 -7.96 -41.39
C TRP A 421 9.18 -6.59 -41.03
N SER A 422 8.46 -5.74 -40.31
CA SER A 422 8.98 -4.43 -39.88
C SER A 422 10.16 -4.53 -38.93
N LYS A 423 10.14 -5.48 -37.99
CA LYS A 423 11.29 -5.73 -37.10
C LYS A 423 12.49 -6.28 -37.86
N ALA A 424 12.27 -7.14 -38.86
CA ALA A 424 13.34 -7.65 -39.71
C ALA A 424 13.94 -6.56 -40.61
N MET A 425 13.14 -5.60 -41.06
CA MET A 425 13.58 -4.43 -41.85
C MET A 425 14.38 -3.40 -41.03
N ALA A 426 14.17 -3.32 -39.71
CA ALA A 426 14.96 -2.47 -38.82
C ALA A 426 16.41 -2.97 -38.61
N ASN A 427 16.76 -4.14 -39.14
CA ASN A 427 18.06 -4.77 -38.94
C ASN A 427 18.98 -4.51 -40.15
N LYS A 428 20.23 -4.07 -39.92
CA LYS A 428 21.17 -3.62 -40.98
C LYS A 428 21.42 -4.59 -42.15
N ALA A 429 21.15 -5.88 -41.96
CA ALA A 429 21.33 -6.91 -42.98
C ALA A 429 20.21 -6.98 -44.04
N SER A 430 19.05 -6.39 -43.78
CA SER A 430 17.91 -6.36 -44.72
C SER A 430 17.84 -5.07 -45.56
N GLU A 431 18.74 -4.11 -45.32
CA GLU A 431 18.82 -2.88 -46.10
C GLU A 431 19.18 -3.12 -47.58
N THR A 432 19.86 -4.22 -47.90
CA THR A 432 20.37 -4.53 -49.25
C THR A 432 19.49 -5.48 -50.06
N THR A 433 18.47 -6.11 -49.46
CA THR A 433 17.65 -7.15 -50.11
C THR A 433 16.18 -6.76 -50.33
N VAL A 434 15.68 -5.73 -49.64
CA VAL A 434 14.29 -5.26 -49.73
C VAL A 434 14.26 -3.85 -50.32
N SER A 435 13.45 -3.63 -51.36
CA SER A 435 13.35 -2.33 -52.01
C SER A 435 12.74 -1.26 -51.08
N GLU A 436 13.24 -0.02 -51.16
CA GLU A 436 12.73 1.10 -50.36
C GLU A 436 11.21 1.33 -50.56
N ALA A 437 10.71 1.06 -51.77
CA ALA A 437 9.29 1.13 -52.06
C ALA A 437 8.46 0.11 -51.26
N ALA A 438 8.96 -1.12 -51.11
CA ALA A 438 8.30 -2.16 -50.30
C ALA A 438 8.34 -1.84 -48.80
N LYS A 439 9.46 -1.30 -48.30
CA LYS A 439 9.59 -0.82 -46.92
C LYS A 439 8.55 0.25 -46.62
N MET A 440 8.44 1.25 -47.49
CA MET A 440 7.48 2.36 -47.34
C MET A 440 6.04 1.85 -47.26
N VAL A 441 5.63 0.95 -48.17
CA VAL A 441 4.28 0.37 -48.18
C VAL A 441 3.98 -0.38 -46.88
N LEU A 442 4.91 -1.21 -46.39
CA LEU A 442 4.75 -1.95 -45.15
C LEU A 442 4.65 -1.04 -43.92
N THR A 443 5.46 0.03 -43.87
CA THR A 443 5.41 1.04 -42.80
C THR A 443 4.08 1.79 -42.78
N LEU A 444 3.60 2.21 -43.96
CA LEU A 444 2.30 2.90 -44.08
C LEU A 444 1.14 1.98 -43.68
N ALA A 445 1.21 0.70 -44.05
CA ALA A 445 0.18 -0.27 -43.72
C ALA A 445 0.09 -0.52 -42.20
N LEU A 446 1.24 -0.65 -41.51
CA LEU A 446 1.27 -0.79 -40.04
C LEU A 446 0.72 0.44 -39.32
N LYS A 447 1.05 1.64 -39.83
CA LYS A 447 0.53 2.90 -39.28
C LYS A 447 -0.99 3.01 -39.47
N ALA A 448 -1.49 2.64 -40.64
CA ALA A 448 -2.92 2.62 -40.93
C ALA A 448 -3.68 1.60 -40.05
N ALA A 449 -3.04 0.46 -39.73
CA ALA A 449 -3.57 -0.55 -38.82
C ALA A 449 -3.45 -0.19 -37.31
N GLY A 450 -2.95 1.00 -36.97
CA GLY A 450 -2.84 1.46 -35.58
C GLY A 450 -1.72 0.80 -34.78
N ILE A 451 -0.73 0.18 -35.44
CA ILE A 451 0.37 -0.51 -34.76
C ILE A 451 1.58 0.42 -34.60
N PRO A 452 2.13 0.55 -33.38
CA PRO A 452 3.35 1.32 -33.17
C PRO A 452 4.53 0.67 -33.89
N LEU A 453 5.23 1.46 -34.70
CA LEU A 453 6.44 1.04 -35.40
C LEU A 453 7.57 0.80 -34.38
N PRO A 454 8.40 -0.23 -34.58
CA PRO A 454 9.55 -0.54 -33.72
C PRO A 454 10.65 0.52 -33.75
#